data_AF-A0A445DK77-F1
#
_entry.id   AF-A0A445DK77-F1
#
_cell.length_a   1.000
_cell.length_b   1.000
_cell.length_c   1.000
_cell.angle_alpha   90.00
_cell.angle_beta   90.00
_cell.angle_gamma   90.00
#
_symmetry.space_group_name_H-M   'P 1'
#
loop_
_entity.id
_entity.type
_entity.pdbx_description
1 polymer ?
#
loop_
_entity_poly.entity_id
_entity_poly.type
_entity_poly.pdbx_seq_one_letter_code
_entity_poly.pdbx_strand_id
1 'polypeptide(L)'
;MRSMAPESSCLLALNHVSFICKSANESVKFYENVLGFNLIKRPSSFNFEGAWLFNYGIGIHLLESDKIPVERKAINPKENHISFQCTDMSVIMQKLDEMKIKYVSTVVKDGGVQVDQLFFHDPDGYMIEICNCQNFPKEMASPLPLLSLNHVSFVCKSVTESVQFYEDVLGFVLIKRPSSFKFQRGLVIQLWNWNTPA
;
A
#
# COMPACT_ATOMS: atom_id res chain seq x y z
N MET A 1 -19.03 28.99 21.39
CA MET A 1 -18.51 28.57 20.08
C MET A 1 -18.93 27.14 19.86
N ARG A 2 -19.82 26.86 18.89
CA ARG A 2 -20.17 25.49 18.52
C ARG A 2 -18.99 24.91 17.74
N SER A 3 -18.39 23.85 18.27
CA SER A 3 -17.53 22.95 17.50
C SER A 3 -18.38 22.42 16.35
N MET A 4 -18.06 22.81 15.11
CA MET A 4 -18.62 22.15 13.94
C MET A 4 -17.88 20.81 13.83
N ALA A 5 -18.63 19.72 13.88
CA ALA A 5 -18.09 18.42 13.50
C ALA A 5 -17.49 18.56 12.09
N PRO A 6 -16.32 17.97 11.80
CA PRO A 6 -15.77 18.00 10.45
C PRO A 6 -16.83 17.46 9.48
N GLU A 7 -17.09 18.20 8.40
CA GLU A 7 -17.99 17.75 7.33
C GLU A 7 -17.54 16.35 6.90
N SER A 8 -18.50 15.41 6.75
CA SER A 8 -18.15 14.03 6.41
C SER A 8 -17.39 14.03 5.09
N SER A 9 -16.14 13.55 5.12
CA SER A 9 -15.31 13.39 3.92
C SER A 9 -16.08 12.58 2.87
N CYS A 10 -16.20 13.11 1.65
CA CYS A 10 -16.88 12.44 0.53
C CYS A 10 -16.05 11.31 -0.09
N LEU A 11 -14.87 11.04 0.48
CA LEU A 11 -13.95 10.01 0.04
C LEU A 11 -14.35 8.65 0.64
N LEU A 12 -14.50 7.65 -0.22
CA LEU A 12 -14.90 6.30 0.19
C LEU A 12 -13.69 5.39 0.48
N ALA A 13 -12.72 5.37 -0.43
CA ALA A 13 -11.53 4.52 -0.36
C ALA A 13 -10.44 5.03 -1.32
N LEU A 14 -9.22 4.52 -1.18
CA LEU A 14 -8.23 4.68 -2.25
C LEU A 14 -8.70 3.93 -3.49
N ASN A 15 -8.90 4.66 -4.58
CA ASN A 15 -9.41 4.06 -5.81
C ASN A 15 -8.34 3.26 -6.56
N HIS A 16 -7.15 3.85 -6.74
CA HIS A 16 -6.04 3.22 -7.43
C HIS A 16 -4.70 3.86 -7.04
N VAL A 17 -3.61 3.15 -7.34
CA VAL A 17 -2.25 3.69 -7.42
C VAL A 17 -1.76 3.63 -8.86
N SER A 18 -0.83 4.51 -9.22
CA SER A 18 -0.31 4.61 -10.58
C SER A 18 1.21 4.52 -10.59
N PHE A 19 1.75 3.65 -11.45
CA PHE A 19 3.18 3.43 -11.61
C PHE A 19 3.61 3.57 -13.07
N ILE A 20 4.85 4.02 -13.26
CA ILE A 20 5.51 4.03 -14.56
C ILE A 20 6.34 2.76 -14.66
N CYS A 21 6.09 1.94 -15.67
CA CYS A 21 6.77 0.67 -15.90
C CYS A 21 7.56 0.67 -17.21
N LYS A 22 8.60 -0.13 -17.31
CA LYS A 22 9.31 -0.36 -18.59
C LYS A 22 8.54 -1.25 -19.55
N SER A 23 7.77 -2.19 -19.01
CA SER A 23 7.01 -3.16 -19.78
C SER A 23 5.72 -3.48 -19.04
N ALA A 24 4.60 -3.03 -19.59
CA ALA A 24 3.28 -3.32 -19.04
C ALA A 24 3.04 -4.84 -18.98
N ASN A 25 3.56 -5.60 -19.95
CA ASN A 25 3.42 -7.06 -19.99
C ASN A 25 4.15 -7.75 -18.83
N GLU A 26 5.41 -7.36 -18.56
CA GLU A 26 6.18 -7.93 -17.45
C GLU A 26 5.57 -7.58 -16.10
N SER A 27 5.15 -6.32 -15.93
CA SER A 27 4.53 -5.86 -14.70
C SER A 27 3.16 -6.50 -14.49
N VAL A 28 2.35 -6.68 -15.53
CA VAL A 28 1.09 -7.47 -15.45
C VAL A 28 1.37 -8.88 -14.95
N LYS A 29 2.29 -9.62 -15.58
CA LYS A 29 2.63 -10.99 -15.15
C LYS A 29 3.06 -11.04 -13.69
N PHE A 30 3.84 -10.06 -13.23
CA PHE A 30 4.24 -9.98 -11.83
C PHE A 30 3.01 -9.78 -10.92
N TYR A 31 2.18 -8.77 -11.19
CA TYR A 31 1.04 -8.44 -10.34
C TYR A 31 -0.03 -9.56 -10.33
N GLU A 32 -0.24 -10.26 -11.45
CA GLU A 32 -1.14 -11.41 -11.51
C GLU A 32 -0.57 -12.62 -10.75
N ASN A 33 0.68 -13.01 -11.02
CA ASN A 33 1.23 -14.26 -10.46
C ASN A 33 1.64 -14.14 -8.99
N VAL A 34 2.29 -13.03 -8.61
CA VAL A 34 2.77 -12.80 -7.25
C VAL A 34 1.62 -12.34 -6.36
N LEU A 35 0.95 -11.25 -6.77
CA LEU A 35 -0.02 -10.54 -5.95
C LEU A 35 -1.48 -10.89 -6.25
N GLY A 36 -1.77 -11.71 -7.27
CA GLY A 36 -3.13 -12.16 -7.55
C GLY A 36 -4.04 -11.09 -8.16
N PHE A 37 -3.51 -10.03 -8.75
CA PHE A 37 -4.33 -9.03 -9.45
C PHE A 37 -4.95 -9.62 -10.73
N ASN A 38 -5.98 -8.95 -11.26
CA ASN A 38 -6.58 -9.31 -12.55
C ASN A 38 -6.42 -8.15 -13.52
N LEU A 39 -5.95 -8.41 -14.74
CA LEU A 39 -5.99 -7.45 -15.83
C LEU A 39 -7.44 -7.08 -16.19
N ILE A 40 -7.75 -5.78 -16.24
CA ILE A 40 -9.08 -5.26 -16.61
C ILE A 40 -9.03 -4.44 -17.90
N LYS A 41 -10.21 -4.28 -18.53
CA LYS A 41 -10.33 -3.54 -19.78
C LYS A 41 -10.03 -2.05 -19.56
N ARG A 42 -9.11 -1.53 -20.36
CA ARG A 42 -8.77 -0.11 -20.40
C ARG A 42 -9.70 0.67 -21.33
N PRO A 43 -9.99 1.95 -21.05
CA PRO A 43 -10.66 2.83 -22.00
C PRO A 43 -9.91 2.87 -23.35
N SER A 44 -10.65 2.74 -24.44
CA SER A 44 -10.09 2.74 -25.80
C SER A 44 -9.58 4.11 -26.25
N SER A 45 -9.89 5.18 -25.51
CA SER A 45 -9.46 6.55 -25.79
C SER A 45 -8.00 6.82 -25.38
N PHE A 46 -7.34 5.90 -24.67
CA PHE A 46 -5.94 6.10 -24.28
C PHE A 46 -4.99 5.74 -25.42
N ASN A 47 -4.11 6.67 -25.73
CA ASN A 47 -3.15 6.62 -26.83
C ASN A 47 -1.71 6.34 -26.39
N PHE A 48 -1.52 5.79 -25.19
CA PHE A 48 -0.23 5.39 -24.64
C PHE A 48 -0.26 3.91 -24.26
N GLU A 49 0.90 3.25 -24.19
CA GLU A 49 0.99 1.85 -23.76
C GLU A 49 0.86 1.72 -22.24
N GLY A 50 0.17 0.68 -21.76
CA GLY A 50 -0.09 0.51 -20.34
C GLY A 50 -1.18 -0.50 -20.04
N ALA A 51 -1.39 -0.78 -18.76
CA ALA A 51 -2.35 -1.79 -18.29
C ALA A 51 -3.07 -1.31 -17.03
N TRP A 52 -4.32 -1.73 -16.87
CA TRP A 52 -5.09 -1.52 -15.65
C TRP A 52 -5.31 -2.87 -15.01
N LEU A 53 -4.92 -3.01 -13.75
CA LEU A 53 -5.20 -4.19 -12.96
C LEU A 53 -6.14 -3.84 -11.81
N PHE A 54 -6.96 -4.79 -11.38
CA PHE A 54 -7.85 -4.60 -10.25
C PHE A 54 -7.97 -5.88 -9.42
N ASN A 55 -7.81 -5.72 -8.11
CA ASN A 55 -8.22 -6.69 -7.11
C ASN A 55 -8.26 -6.00 -5.73
N TYR A 56 -8.85 -6.65 -4.72
CA TYR A 56 -8.83 -6.15 -3.32
C TYR A 56 -9.39 -4.73 -3.18
N GLY A 57 -10.40 -4.38 -4.00
CA GLY A 57 -11.01 -3.05 -3.98
C GLY A 57 -10.13 -1.89 -4.46
N ILE A 58 -8.95 -2.16 -5.05
CA ILE A 58 -8.02 -1.14 -5.53
C ILE A 58 -7.52 -1.43 -6.96
N GLY A 59 -7.36 -0.38 -7.76
CA GLY A 59 -6.70 -0.43 -9.06
C GLY A 59 -5.18 -0.24 -9.00
N ILE A 60 -4.46 -0.91 -9.90
CA ILE A 60 -3.07 -0.56 -10.26
C ILE A 60 -3.07 -0.11 -11.71
N HIS A 61 -2.74 1.16 -11.95
CA HIS A 61 -2.58 1.72 -13.28
C HIS A 61 -1.11 1.75 -13.67
N LEU A 62 -0.76 1.00 -14.71
CA LEU A 62 0.57 0.95 -15.28
C LEU A 62 0.63 1.83 -16.53
N LEU A 63 1.59 2.75 -16.55
CA LEU A 63 1.94 3.56 -17.72
C LEU A 63 3.30 3.10 -18.22
N GLU A 64 3.37 2.64 -19.47
CA GLU A 64 4.64 2.18 -20.03
C GLU A 64 5.49 3.38 -20.48
N SER A 65 6.76 3.39 -20.09
CA SER A 65 7.73 4.41 -20.48
C SER A 65 9.17 3.93 -20.31
N ASP A 66 10.06 4.35 -21.21
CA ASP A 66 11.51 4.12 -21.07
C ASP A 66 12.12 4.90 -19.89
N LYS A 67 11.43 5.93 -19.39
CA LYS A 67 11.90 6.79 -18.31
C LYS A 67 11.22 6.41 -17.00
N ILE A 68 11.72 5.36 -16.36
CA ILE A 68 11.29 5.03 -14.99
C ILE A 68 11.93 6.02 -14.00
N PRO A 69 11.14 6.69 -13.15
CA PRO A 69 11.65 7.65 -12.17
C PRO A 69 12.32 6.99 -10.95
N VAL A 70 12.18 5.67 -10.81
CA VAL A 70 12.69 4.88 -9.70
C VAL A 70 13.98 4.18 -10.09
N GLU A 71 15.02 4.40 -9.29
CA GLU A 71 16.25 3.63 -9.35
C GLU A 71 16.13 2.39 -8.49
N ARG A 72 16.50 1.22 -9.03
CA ARG A 72 16.46 -0.04 -8.26
C ARG A 72 17.58 -0.04 -7.22
N LYS A 73 17.25 0.25 -5.98
CA LYS A 73 18.17 0.31 -4.83
C LYS A 73 18.09 -0.97 -3.98
N ALA A 74 18.90 -1.04 -2.94
CA ALA A 74 18.76 -2.07 -1.92
C ALA A 74 17.40 -1.92 -1.22
N ILE A 75 16.77 -3.03 -0.85
CA ILE A 75 15.48 -3.01 -0.16
C ILE A 75 15.65 -2.30 1.18
N ASN A 76 14.88 -1.24 1.37
CA ASN A 76 14.94 -0.39 2.56
C ASN A 76 13.53 -0.18 3.10
N PRO A 77 13.12 -0.86 4.19
CA PRO A 77 11.78 -0.77 4.78
C PRO A 77 11.30 0.64 5.16
N LYS A 78 12.17 1.66 5.08
CA LYS A 78 11.87 3.06 5.42
C LYS A 78 11.52 3.94 4.22
N GLU A 79 11.50 3.40 3.00
CA GLU A 79 11.17 4.15 1.78
C GLU A 79 9.67 4.08 1.46
N ASN A 80 9.23 4.82 0.44
CA ASN A 80 7.84 4.82 -0.02
C ASN A 80 7.44 3.43 -0.50
N HIS A 81 6.28 2.96 -0.06
CA HIS A 81 5.74 1.67 -0.47
C HIS A 81 4.21 1.71 -0.47
N ILE A 82 3.65 0.79 -1.25
CA ILE A 82 2.25 0.37 -1.11
C ILE A 82 2.22 -0.91 -0.26
N SER A 83 1.26 -1.01 0.64
CA SER A 83 1.17 -2.14 1.58
C SER A 83 -0.12 -2.92 1.45
N PHE A 84 0.00 -4.24 1.34
CA PHE A 84 -1.13 -5.16 1.27
C PHE A 84 -1.21 -6.03 2.53
N GLN A 85 -2.44 -6.27 2.99
CA GLN A 85 -2.68 -6.99 4.24
C GLN A 85 -2.76 -8.50 4.04
N CYS A 86 -1.82 -9.30 4.54
CA CYS A 86 -1.85 -10.75 4.34
C CYS A 86 -2.26 -11.54 5.59
N THR A 87 -2.96 -12.66 5.36
CA THR A 87 -3.26 -13.64 6.41
C THR A 87 -2.25 -14.76 6.50
N ASP A 88 -1.52 -15.04 5.43
CA ASP A 88 -0.49 -16.07 5.39
C ASP A 88 0.71 -15.60 4.56
N MET A 89 1.72 -15.07 5.25
CA MET A 89 2.96 -14.62 4.63
C MET A 89 3.69 -15.73 3.89
N SER A 90 3.57 -16.97 4.33
CA SER A 90 4.34 -18.10 3.79
C SER A 90 4.02 -18.34 2.31
N VAL A 91 2.76 -18.15 1.91
CA VAL A 91 2.31 -18.27 0.52
C VAL A 91 2.99 -17.23 -0.37
N ILE A 92 3.12 -15.99 0.10
CA ILE A 92 3.78 -14.94 -0.69
C ILE A 92 5.29 -15.19 -0.74
N MET A 93 5.91 -15.54 0.38
CA MET A 93 7.34 -15.88 0.43
C MET A 93 7.68 -17.00 -0.55
N GLN A 94 6.87 -18.06 -0.60
CA GLN A 94 7.06 -19.17 -1.54
C GLN A 94 7.03 -18.67 -3.00
N LYS A 95 6.05 -17.84 -3.38
CA LYS A 95 5.98 -17.27 -4.74
C LYS A 95 7.19 -16.40 -5.07
N LEU A 96 7.66 -15.60 -4.11
CA LEU A 96 8.86 -14.77 -4.30
C LEU A 96 10.09 -15.64 -4.50
N ASP A 97 10.24 -16.72 -3.73
CA ASP A 97 11.34 -17.68 -3.85
C ASP A 97 11.33 -18.40 -5.21
N GLU A 98 10.16 -18.89 -5.65
CA GLU A 98 9.97 -19.53 -6.96
C GLU A 98 10.36 -18.61 -8.12
N MET A 99 10.02 -17.32 -8.00
CA MET A 99 10.35 -16.29 -8.98
C MET A 99 11.71 -15.63 -8.77
N LYS A 100 12.49 -16.08 -7.77
CA LYS A 100 13.82 -15.55 -7.42
C LYS A 100 13.83 -14.05 -7.12
N ILE A 101 12.74 -13.55 -6.55
CA ILE A 101 12.60 -12.16 -6.12
C ILE A 101 13.18 -12.02 -4.72
N LYS A 102 14.14 -11.10 -4.56
CA LYS A 102 14.73 -10.79 -3.25
C LYS A 102 13.71 -10.06 -2.38
N TYR A 103 13.67 -10.41 -1.10
CA TYR A 103 12.86 -9.74 -0.09
C TYR A 103 13.63 -9.56 1.22
N VAL A 104 13.10 -8.67 2.08
CA VAL A 104 13.53 -8.45 3.46
C VAL A 104 12.32 -8.64 4.36
N SER A 105 12.44 -9.49 5.38
CA SER A 105 11.41 -9.66 6.41
C SER A 105 11.80 -8.94 7.70
N THR A 106 10.86 -8.24 8.31
CA THR A 106 11.03 -7.63 9.64
C THR A 106 9.88 -8.00 10.55
N VAL A 107 10.15 -8.00 11.86
CA VAL A 107 9.15 -8.30 12.89
C VAL A 107 9.06 -7.11 13.83
N VAL A 108 7.85 -6.55 13.97
CA VAL A 108 7.54 -5.51 14.94
C VAL A 108 6.79 -6.13 16.10
N LYS A 109 7.24 -5.83 17.33
CA LYS A 109 6.56 -6.24 18.55
C LYS A 109 6.16 -5.01 19.33
N ASP A 110 4.88 -4.89 19.68
CA ASP A 110 4.36 -3.84 20.56
C ASP A 110 3.18 -4.37 21.38
N GLY A 111 3.12 -4.04 22.67
CA GLY A 111 2.00 -4.44 23.54
C GLY A 111 1.70 -5.96 23.59
N GLY A 112 2.70 -6.83 23.39
CA GLY A 112 2.52 -8.29 23.35
C GLY A 112 2.02 -8.83 22.00
N VAL A 113 1.77 -7.97 21.03
CA VAL A 113 1.43 -8.33 19.66
C VAL A 113 2.68 -8.41 18.79
N GLN A 114 2.70 -9.38 17.87
CA GLN A 114 3.69 -9.48 16.81
C GLN A 114 3.05 -9.18 15.44
N VAL A 115 3.73 -8.33 14.68
CA VAL A 115 3.42 -8.02 13.28
C VAL A 115 4.63 -8.33 12.42
N ASP A 116 4.42 -9.15 11.41
CA ASP A 116 5.39 -9.51 10.40
C ASP A 116 5.18 -8.62 9.17
N GLN A 117 6.29 -8.10 8.67
CA GLN A 117 6.34 -7.26 7.48
C GLN A 117 7.33 -7.86 6.49
N LEU A 118 6.96 -7.85 5.22
CA LEU A 118 7.74 -8.41 4.13
C LEU A 118 7.87 -7.35 3.03
N PHE A 119 9.11 -6.96 2.71
CA PHE A 119 9.42 -5.91 1.75
C PHE A 119 10.13 -6.48 0.53
N PHE A 120 9.70 -6.10 -0.66
CA PHE A 120 10.36 -6.44 -1.93
C PHE A 120 10.09 -5.37 -2.99
N HIS A 121 10.79 -5.48 -4.11
CA HIS A 121 10.53 -4.63 -5.27
C HIS A 121 9.71 -5.37 -6.31
N ASP A 122 8.84 -4.63 -6.99
CA ASP A 122 8.27 -5.06 -8.26
C ASP A 122 9.36 -5.07 -9.38
N PRO A 123 9.00 -5.42 -10.64
CA PRO A 123 9.97 -5.46 -11.74
C PRO A 123 10.69 -4.13 -11.97
N ASP A 124 10.00 -3.02 -11.74
CA ASP A 124 10.44 -1.66 -12.04
C ASP A 124 11.13 -0.98 -10.84
N GLY A 125 11.09 -1.58 -9.66
CA GLY A 125 11.79 -1.09 -8.46
C GLY A 125 10.88 -0.42 -7.44
N TYR A 126 9.57 -0.39 -7.64
CA TYR A 126 8.64 0.12 -6.63
C TYR A 126 8.57 -0.83 -5.46
N MET A 127 8.57 -0.27 -4.25
CA MET A 127 8.57 -1.06 -3.03
C MET A 127 7.15 -1.48 -2.68
N ILE A 128 7.01 -2.78 -2.42
CA ILE A 128 5.79 -3.41 -1.96
C ILE A 128 6.06 -3.95 -0.56
N GLU A 129 5.14 -3.66 0.34
CA GLU A 129 5.08 -4.29 1.65
C GLU A 129 3.89 -5.26 1.70
N ILE A 130 4.11 -6.42 2.30
CA ILE A 130 3.05 -7.27 2.81
C ILE A 130 3.10 -7.20 4.33
N CYS A 131 1.98 -6.94 4.99
CA CYS A 131 1.90 -6.84 6.45
C CYS A 131 0.72 -7.64 7.01
N ASN A 132 0.88 -8.28 8.17
CA ASN A 132 -0.26 -8.82 8.96
C ASN A 132 -0.71 -7.84 10.07
N CYS A 133 -0.66 -6.55 9.76
CA CYS A 133 -0.90 -5.43 10.67
C CYS A 133 -2.27 -5.48 11.40
N GLN A 134 -3.21 -6.35 10.99
CA GLN A 134 -4.45 -6.59 11.75
C GLN A 134 -4.21 -7.09 13.18
N ASN A 135 -3.03 -7.62 13.46
CA ASN A 135 -2.72 -8.19 14.78
C ASN A 135 -2.61 -7.10 15.85
N PHE A 136 -2.26 -5.85 15.51
CA PHE A 136 -2.20 -4.77 16.51
C PHE A 136 -3.55 -4.59 17.20
N PRO A 137 -3.58 -4.34 18.53
CA PRO A 137 -4.84 -4.18 19.25
C PRO A 137 -5.59 -3.00 18.64
N LYS A 138 -6.67 -3.32 17.96
CA LYS A 138 -7.57 -2.34 17.37
C LYS A 138 -8.43 -1.79 18.49
N GLU A 139 -8.51 -0.47 18.65
CA GLU A 139 -9.77 0.07 19.15
C GLU A 139 -10.81 -0.15 18.03
N MET A 140 -11.52 -1.29 18.12
CA MET A 140 -12.60 -1.84 17.29
C MET A 140 -12.48 -1.79 15.74
N ALA A 141 -12.25 -2.97 15.10
CA ALA A 141 -13.05 -3.52 13.98
C ALA A 141 -12.35 -4.69 13.24
N SER A 142 -13.06 -5.78 12.95
CA SER A 142 -12.68 -6.96 12.12
C SER A 142 -13.81 -7.26 11.11
N PRO A 143 -13.66 -8.12 10.05
CA PRO A 143 -12.65 -9.15 9.68
C PRO A 143 -11.76 -8.74 8.46
N LEU A 144 -10.53 -9.25 8.14
CA LEU A 144 -9.98 -10.54 7.57
C LEU A 144 -10.51 -10.96 6.17
N PRO A 145 -9.80 -11.56 5.18
CA PRO A 145 -8.36 -11.75 4.82
C PRO A 145 -7.97 -11.04 3.47
N LEU A 146 -6.77 -10.45 3.27
CA LEU A 146 -6.42 -9.63 2.06
C LEU A 146 -7.62 -8.87 1.46
N LEU A 147 -8.34 -8.10 2.27
CA LEU A 147 -9.59 -7.47 1.85
C LEU A 147 -9.38 -6.19 1.03
N SER A 148 -8.33 -5.43 1.35
CA SER A 148 -8.06 -4.12 0.79
C SER A 148 -6.59 -3.71 0.90
N LEU A 149 -6.20 -2.66 0.17
CA LEU A 149 -4.97 -1.93 0.46
C LEU A 149 -4.94 -1.55 1.95
N ASN A 150 -3.83 -1.85 2.63
CA ASN A 150 -3.69 -1.52 4.06
C ASN A 150 -3.35 -0.05 4.24
N HIS A 151 -2.30 0.41 3.56
CA HIS A 151 -1.85 1.79 3.59
C HIS A 151 -0.97 2.12 2.38
N VAL A 152 -0.74 3.42 2.19
CA VAL A 152 0.35 3.93 1.36
C VAL A 152 1.27 4.74 2.26
N SER A 153 2.57 4.51 2.09
CA SER A 153 3.62 5.20 2.85
C SER A 153 4.29 6.25 1.98
N PHE A 154 4.34 7.48 2.50
CA PHE A 154 5.01 8.61 1.86
C PHE A 154 6.08 9.22 2.77
N VAL A 155 7.29 9.32 2.24
CA VAL A 155 8.39 10.11 2.77
C VAL A 155 8.08 11.55 2.40
N CYS A 156 7.83 12.35 3.41
CA CYS A 156 7.51 13.76 3.30
C CYS A 156 8.64 14.63 3.86
N LYS A 157 8.71 15.89 3.42
CA LYS A 157 9.66 16.88 3.94
C LYS A 157 9.35 17.24 5.39
N SER A 158 8.06 17.32 5.74
CA SER A 158 7.55 17.65 7.07
C SER A 158 6.36 16.75 7.37
N VAL A 159 6.50 15.89 8.39
CA VAL A 159 5.41 15.01 8.86
C VAL A 159 4.27 15.86 9.41
N THR A 160 4.58 16.92 10.16
CA THR A 160 3.59 17.82 10.74
C THR A 160 2.72 18.49 9.67
N GLU A 161 3.34 19.08 8.64
CA GLU A 161 2.60 19.72 7.55
C GLU A 161 1.76 18.71 6.76
N SER A 162 2.29 17.51 6.53
CA SER A 162 1.56 16.47 5.82
C SER A 162 0.36 15.99 6.62
N VAL A 163 0.52 15.71 7.92
CA VAL A 163 -0.59 15.34 8.82
C VAL A 163 -1.67 16.42 8.80
N GLN A 164 -1.31 17.69 8.96
CA GLN A 164 -2.27 18.79 8.93
C GLN A 164 -3.08 18.80 7.63
N PHE A 165 -2.43 18.59 6.49
CA PHE A 165 -3.14 18.50 5.20
C PHE A 165 -4.13 17.33 5.18
N TYR A 166 -3.73 16.13 5.58
CA TYR A 166 -4.61 14.96 5.55
C TYR A 166 -5.77 15.04 6.55
N GLU A 167 -5.56 15.62 7.73
CA GLU A 167 -6.62 15.81 8.72
C GLU A 167 -7.59 16.93 8.29
N ASP A 168 -7.07 18.12 7.97
CA ASP A 168 -7.92 19.29 7.73
C ASP A 168 -8.60 19.28 6.36
N VAL A 169 -7.90 18.77 5.33
CA VAL A 169 -8.38 18.84 3.94
C VAL A 169 -9.12 17.58 3.56
N LEU A 170 -8.60 16.42 3.97
CA LEU A 170 -9.14 15.12 3.56
C LEU A 170 -9.96 14.43 4.65
N GLY A 171 -9.99 15.00 5.87
CA GLY A 171 -10.80 14.52 6.98
C GLY A 171 -10.26 13.22 7.61
N PHE A 172 -8.97 12.93 7.46
CA PHE A 172 -8.39 11.70 7.99
C PHE A 172 -8.20 11.80 9.51
N VAL A 173 -8.14 10.64 10.16
CA VAL A 173 -7.85 10.54 11.59
C VAL A 173 -6.42 10.03 11.77
N LEU A 174 -5.58 10.76 12.50
CA LEU A 174 -4.23 10.32 12.78
C LEU A 174 -4.22 9.09 13.69
N ILE A 175 -3.63 7.99 13.21
CA ILE A 175 -3.40 6.79 14.02
C ILE A 175 -2.11 6.96 14.82
N LYS A 176 -2.17 6.61 16.11
CA LYS A 176 -1.02 6.70 17.03
C LYS A 176 0.13 5.86 16.50
N ARG A 177 1.29 6.49 16.30
CA ARG A 177 2.53 5.81 15.92
C ARG A 177 2.95 4.81 17.03
N PRO A 178 3.19 3.53 16.71
CA PRO A 178 3.68 2.58 17.69
C PRO A 178 5.08 2.97 18.17
N SER A 179 5.35 2.78 19.47
CA SER A 179 6.58 3.25 20.12
C SER A 179 7.86 2.58 19.59
N SER A 180 7.71 1.43 18.96
CA SER A 180 8.76 0.65 18.31
C SER A 180 9.30 1.27 17.01
N PHE A 181 8.59 2.22 16.40
CA PHE A 181 8.99 2.86 15.14
C PHE A 181 9.97 4.01 15.41
N LYS A 182 11.28 3.76 15.26
CA LYS A 182 12.39 4.69 15.58
C LYS A 182 12.81 5.64 14.45
N PHE A 183 11.91 6.14 13.61
CA PHE A 183 12.24 7.09 12.55
C PHE A 183 11.40 8.38 12.62
N GLN A 184 12.03 9.51 12.25
CA GLN A 184 11.43 10.85 12.39
C GLN A 184 10.80 11.38 11.08
N ARG A 185 11.21 10.88 9.91
CA ARG A 185 10.74 11.34 8.59
C ARG A 185 9.96 10.22 7.88
N GLY A 186 8.65 10.37 7.79
CA GLY A 186 7.76 9.39 7.17
C GLY A 186 6.35 9.51 7.75
N LEU A 187 5.34 9.53 6.88
CA LEU A 187 3.94 9.49 7.25
C LEU A 187 3.32 8.23 6.66
N VAL A 188 2.69 7.43 7.52
CA VAL A 188 1.91 6.25 7.12
C VAL A 188 0.46 6.67 7.14
N ILE A 189 -0.24 6.51 6.01
CA ILE A 189 -1.65 6.85 5.89
C ILE A 189 -2.42 5.57 5.64
N GLN A 190 -3.12 5.11 6.68
CA GLN A 190 -4.05 4.00 6.57
C GLN A 190 -5.40 4.53 6.09
N LEU A 191 -5.85 4.02 4.94
CA LEU A 191 -7.12 4.36 4.34
C LEU A 191 -8.06 3.18 4.58
N TRP A 192 -9.05 3.36 5.46
CA TRP A 192 -10.06 2.35 5.72
C TRP A 192 -11.27 2.57 4.82
N ASN A 193 -11.71 1.53 4.13
CA ASN A 193 -12.94 1.58 3.35
C ASN A 193 -14.13 1.38 4.30
N TRP A 194 -14.85 2.47 4.60
CA TRP A 194 -16.06 2.40 5.42
C TRP A 194 -17.26 2.11 4.53
N ASN A 195 -17.39 0.88 4.01
CA ASN A 195 -18.64 0.38 3.41
C ASN A 195 -18.60 -1.14 3.14
N THR A 196 -18.99 -1.93 4.14
CA THR A 196 -19.70 -3.19 3.91
C THR A 196 -20.92 -3.19 4.83
N PRO A 197 -22.15 -3.12 4.30
CA PRO A 197 -23.34 -3.45 5.09
C PRO A 197 -23.24 -4.91 5.53
N ALA A 198 -23.68 -5.19 6.76
CA ALA A 198 -23.88 -6.53 7.30
C ALA A 198 -24.92 -7.33 6.50
#